data_AF-A0A4R5CMD5-F1
#
_entry.id   AF-A0A4R5CMD5-F1
#
_cell.length_a   1.000
_cell.length_b   1.000
_cell.length_c   1.000
_cell.angle_alpha   90.00
_cell.angle_beta   90.00
_cell.angle_gamma   90.00
#
_symmetry.space_group_name_H-M   'P 1'
#
loop_
_entity.id
_entity.type
_entity.pdbx_description
1 polymer ?
#
loop_
_entity_poly.entity_id
_entity_poly.type
_entity_poly.pdbx_seq_one_letter_code
_entity_poly.pdbx_strand_id
1 'polypeptide(L)'
;MELKPIPTEITNKIAKQLGLTFVPEKEAEGNVCMANSNEVRPEFREIFSTIDLLDYIYAALHSPTNQEKNKEIANSDYIKISFPKDTKTFWESVALGSKVRQKHLVDNPIDENYFTEFTVDGAYIVVKQSF
;
A
#
# COMPACT_ATOMS: atom_id res chain seq x y z
N MET A 1 -13.10 -9.16 -8.92
CA MET A 1 -12.18 -8.23 -9.61
C MET A 1 -10.84 -8.93 -9.70
N GLU A 2 -10.47 -9.44 -10.87
CA GLU A 2 -9.17 -10.10 -11.03
C GLU A 2 -8.08 -9.03 -11.05
N LEU A 3 -7.15 -9.08 -10.09
CA LEU A 3 -6.00 -8.20 -10.08
C LEU A 3 -5.05 -8.65 -11.19
N LYS A 4 -4.79 -7.77 -12.15
CA LYS A 4 -3.81 -8.02 -13.20
C LYS A 4 -2.44 -8.25 -12.56
N PRO A 5 -1.71 -9.32 -12.91
CA PRO A 5 -0.40 -9.59 -12.32
C PRO A 5 0.58 -8.45 -12.63
N ILE A 6 1.42 -8.12 -11.65
CA ILE A 6 2.45 -7.09 -11.82
C ILE A 6 3.45 -7.57 -12.89
N PRO A 7 3.80 -6.73 -13.88
CA PRO A 7 4.75 -7.11 -14.93
C PRO A 7 6.09 -7.59 -14.36
N THR A 8 6.55 -8.76 -14.80
CA THR A 8 7.81 -9.38 -14.35
C THR A 8 9.04 -8.50 -14.61
N GLU A 9 8.98 -7.63 -15.62
CA GLU A 9 10.07 -6.70 -15.89
C GLU A 9 10.29 -5.70 -14.74
N ILE A 10 9.21 -5.26 -14.09
CA ILE A 10 9.27 -4.32 -12.97
C ILE A 10 9.84 -5.00 -11.73
N THR A 11 9.35 -6.20 -11.41
CA THR A 11 9.84 -6.96 -10.25
C THR A 11 11.32 -7.28 -10.39
N ASN A 12 11.77 -7.68 -11.58
CA ASN A 12 13.18 -7.95 -11.87
C ASN A 12 14.06 -6.70 -11.74
N LYS A 13 13.58 -5.54 -12.22
CA LYS A 13 14.31 -4.27 -12.08
C LYS A 13 14.48 -3.87 -10.62
N ILE A 14 13.42 -3.96 -9.83
CA ILE A 14 13.46 -3.65 -8.39
C ILE A 14 14.38 -4.63 -7.65
N ALA A 15 14.23 -5.93 -7.91
CA ALA A 15 15.07 -6.98 -7.33
C ALA A 15 16.56 -6.70 -7.57
N LYS A 16 16.93 -6.43 -8.83
CA LYS A 16 18.31 -6.12 -9.22
C LYS A 16 18.81 -4.82 -8.57
N GLN A 17 17.99 -3.78 -8.50
CA GLN A 17 18.38 -2.49 -7.93
C GLN A 17 18.60 -2.55 -6.42
N LEU A 18 17.78 -3.33 -5.71
CA LEU A 18 17.83 -3.45 -4.25
C LEU A 18 18.73 -4.61 -3.77
N GLY A 19 19.19 -5.47 -4.68
CA GLY A 19 19.90 -6.69 -4.31
C GLY A 19 19.02 -7.68 -3.54
N LEU A 20 17.72 -7.67 -3.80
CA LEU A 20 16.73 -8.55 -3.15
C LEU A 20 16.23 -9.62 -4.11
N THR A 21 15.75 -10.73 -3.56
CA THR A 21 15.08 -11.79 -4.31
C THR A 21 13.57 -11.54 -4.31
N PHE A 22 12.96 -11.62 -5.50
CA PHE A 22 11.51 -11.57 -5.61
C PHE A 22 10.91 -12.98 -5.50
N VAL A 23 9.89 -13.14 -4.66
CA VAL A 23 9.05 -14.35 -4.62
C VAL A 23 7.59 -13.96 -4.85
N PRO A 24 6.79 -14.72 -5.61
CA PRO A 24 5.40 -14.34 -5.88
C PRO A 24 4.54 -14.19 -4.62
N GLU A 25 4.70 -15.11 -3.68
CA GLU A 25 3.93 -15.18 -2.44
C GLU A 25 4.85 -15.39 -1.24
N LYS A 26 4.43 -14.91 -0.07
CA LYS A 26 5.11 -15.23 1.19
C LYS A 26 4.67 -16.62 1.60
N GLU A 27 5.58 -17.60 1.57
CA GLU A 27 5.29 -18.93 2.11
C GLU A 27 5.06 -18.83 3.61
N ALA A 28 3.92 -19.35 4.09
CA ALA A 28 3.57 -19.42 5.51
C ALA A 28 4.38 -20.50 6.27
N GLU A 29 4.83 -21.54 5.55
CA GLU A 29 5.44 -22.76 6.12
C GLU A 29 6.63 -23.26 5.29
N GLY A 30 7.39 -22.35 4.67
CA GLY A 30 8.62 -22.71 3.96
C GLY A 30 9.80 -22.92 4.92
N ASN A 31 10.75 -23.79 4.56
CA ASN A 31 12.00 -24.05 5.31
C ASN A 31 12.91 -22.81 5.50
N VAL A 32 12.50 -21.63 5.01
CA VAL A 32 13.17 -20.34 5.22
C VAL A 32 12.61 -19.72 6.50
N CYS A 33 12.98 -20.30 7.63
CA CYS A 33 12.32 -20.19 8.94
C CYS A 33 12.11 -18.78 9.54
N MET A 34 12.60 -17.70 8.92
CA MET A 34 12.43 -16.33 9.43
C MET A 34 12.18 -15.27 8.36
N ALA A 35 12.25 -15.58 7.06
CA ALA A 35 12.23 -14.55 6.00
C ALA A 35 10.97 -13.66 6.03
N ASN A 36 9.85 -14.21 6.49
CA ASN A 36 8.57 -13.52 6.59
C ASN A 36 8.21 -13.10 8.03
N SER A 37 9.08 -13.36 9.01
CA SER A 37 8.82 -13.00 10.40
C SER A 37 8.94 -11.48 10.61
N ASN A 38 8.02 -10.92 11.39
CA ASN A 38 8.07 -9.52 11.81
C ASN A 38 9.26 -9.22 12.74
N GLU A 39 9.91 -10.26 13.27
CA GLU A 39 11.09 -10.14 14.14
C GLU A 39 12.38 -9.86 13.35
N VAL A 40 12.39 -10.13 12.04
CA VAL A 40 13.56 -9.83 11.20
C VAL A 40 13.64 -8.34 10.94
N ARG A 41 14.76 -7.76 11.37
CA ARG A 41 15.06 -6.35 11.13
C ARG A 41 15.15 -6.08 9.62
N PRO A 42 14.65 -4.93 9.12
CA PRO A 42 14.57 -4.66 7.68
C PRO A 42 15.86 -4.85 6.89
N GLU A 43 17.02 -4.57 7.49
CA GLU A 43 18.35 -4.72 6.88
C GLU A 43 18.75 -6.17 6.60
N PHE A 44 18.10 -7.14 7.25
CA PHE A 44 18.34 -8.57 7.03
C PHE A 44 17.25 -9.22 6.17
N ARG A 45 16.31 -8.44 5.63
CA ARG A 45 15.31 -8.95 4.69
C ARG A 45 15.90 -8.99 3.29
N GLU A 46 16.16 -10.20 2.82
CA GLU A 46 16.74 -10.46 1.50
C GLU A 46 15.67 -10.80 0.45
N ILE A 47 14.42 -11.00 0.88
CA ILE A 47 13.30 -11.44 0.04
C ILE A 47 12.17 -10.43 0.16
N PHE A 48 11.54 -10.09 -0.98
CA PHE A 48 10.28 -9.34 -1.03
C PHE A 48 9.30 -10.05 -1.95
N SER A 49 8.01 -9.84 -1.72
CA SER A 49 6.97 -10.45 -2.53
C SER A 49 5.99 -9.45 -3.14
N THR A 50 5.00 -9.99 -3.86
CA THR A 50 3.95 -9.19 -4.51
C THR A 50 3.21 -8.29 -3.50
N ILE A 51 2.98 -8.77 -2.27
CA ILE A 51 2.30 -7.99 -1.23
C ILE A 51 3.14 -6.80 -0.75
N ASP A 52 4.46 -6.98 -0.66
CA ASP A 52 5.39 -5.90 -0.29
C ASP A 52 5.45 -4.85 -1.40
N LEU A 53 5.46 -5.27 -2.65
CA LEU A 53 5.43 -4.34 -3.79
C LEU A 53 4.10 -3.57 -3.85
N LEU A 54 2.98 -4.22 -3.54
CA LEU A 54 1.68 -3.56 -3.42
C LEU A 54 1.70 -2.51 -2.30
N ASP A 55 2.30 -2.83 -1.15
CA ASP A 55 2.45 -1.88 -0.04
C ASP A 55 3.34 -0.70 -0.41
N TYR A 56 4.46 -0.94 -1.07
CA TYR A 56 5.31 0.12 -1.59
C TYR A 56 4.53 1.08 -2.50
N ILE A 57 3.71 0.54 -3.40
CA ILE A 57 2.83 1.33 -4.29
C ILE A 57 1.80 2.12 -3.47
N TYR A 58 1.16 1.50 -2.47
CA TYR A 58 0.20 2.19 -1.58
C TYR A 58 0.83 3.37 -0.85
N ALA A 59 2.04 3.20 -0.31
CA ALA A 59 2.77 4.29 0.32
C ALA A 59 3.08 5.41 -0.67
N ALA A 60 3.47 5.07 -1.90
CA ALA A 60 3.75 6.06 -2.94
C ALA A 60 2.50 6.84 -3.34
N LEU A 61 1.34 6.18 -3.49
CA LEU A 61 0.07 6.81 -3.86
C LEU A 61 -0.45 7.78 -2.80
N HIS A 62 -0.26 7.44 -1.53
CA HIS A 62 -0.73 8.25 -0.40
C HIS A 62 0.33 9.19 0.17
N SER A 63 1.50 9.30 -0.47
CA SER A 63 2.54 10.23 -0.05
C SER A 63 2.26 11.66 -0.57
N PRO A 64 2.26 12.69 0.31
CA PRO A 64 2.00 14.07 -0.10
C PRO A 64 3.01 14.58 -1.14
N THR A 65 4.27 14.15 -1.03
CA THR A 65 5.35 14.50 -1.98
C THR A 65 5.12 13.97 -3.39
N ASN A 66 4.39 12.85 -3.54
CA ASN A 66 4.05 12.29 -4.84
C ASN A 66 2.78 12.93 -5.42
N GLN A 67 1.88 13.45 -4.59
CA GLN A 67 0.70 14.17 -5.07
C GLN A 67 1.09 15.48 -5.77
N GLU A 68 2.04 16.24 -5.22
CA GLU A 68 2.50 17.49 -5.83
C GLU A 68 3.18 17.27 -7.18
N LYS A 69 4.06 16.26 -7.29
CA LYS A 69 4.76 15.92 -8.54
C LYS A 69 3.84 15.43 -9.65
N ASN A 70 2.73 14.77 -9.31
CA ASN A 70 1.74 14.31 -10.29
C ASN A 70 0.73 15.39 -10.68
N LYS A 71 0.49 16.41 -9.83
CA LYS A 71 -0.36 17.57 -10.17
C LYS A 71 0.20 18.39 -11.33
N GLU A 72 1.53 18.45 -11.49
CA GLU A 72 2.16 19.13 -12.63
C GLU A 72 2.05 18.33 -13.94
N ILE A 73 1.74 17.04 -13.85
CA ILE A 73 1.40 16.18 -15.00
C ILE A 73 -0.12 16.17 -15.13
N ALA A 74 -0.72 17.37 -15.27
CA ALA A 74 -2.11 17.50 -15.62
C ALA A 74 -2.35 16.84 -16.99
N ASN A 75 -3.27 15.87 -17.04
CA ASN A 75 -3.76 15.11 -18.23
C ASN A 75 -3.15 13.73 -18.52
N SER A 76 -2.61 12.99 -17.54
CA SER A 76 -2.30 11.57 -17.75
C SER A 76 -3.06 10.66 -16.80
N ASP A 77 -3.76 9.66 -17.34
CA ASP A 77 -4.44 8.58 -16.59
C ASP A 77 -3.47 7.68 -15.80
N TYR A 78 -2.16 7.96 -15.86
CA TYR A 78 -1.10 7.15 -15.27
C TYR A 78 -0.36 7.91 -14.17
N ILE A 79 -0.43 7.38 -12.95
CA ILE A 79 0.37 7.87 -11.84
C ILE A 79 1.81 7.36 -12.00
N LYS A 80 2.78 8.27 -12.00
CA LYS A 80 4.20 7.90 -12.02
C LYS A 80 4.69 7.62 -10.60
N ILE A 81 5.17 6.41 -10.39
CA ILE A 81 5.77 5.98 -9.13
C ILE A 81 7.29 5.92 -9.31
N SER A 82 8.02 6.57 -8.42
CA SER A 82 9.49 6.51 -8.43
C SER A 82 9.96 5.12 -8.01
N PHE A 83 11.09 4.65 -8.52
CA PHE A 83 11.70 3.42 -8.03
C PHE A 83 12.33 3.65 -6.63
N PRO A 84 12.40 2.62 -5.77
CA PRO A 84 13.01 2.74 -4.45
C PRO A 84 14.51 3.01 -4.57
N LYS A 85 15.04 3.94 -3.77
CA LYS A 85 16.45 4.35 -3.87
C LYS A 85 17.39 3.30 -3.31
N ASP A 86 17.00 2.68 -2.21
CA ASP A 86 17.78 1.73 -1.44
C ASP A 86 16.84 0.82 -0.63
N THR A 87 17.39 -0.28 -0.11
CA THR A 87 16.64 -1.31 0.60
C THR A 87 15.97 -0.78 1.88
N LYS A 88 16.61 0.17 2.57
CA LYS A 88 16.06 0.76 3.79
C LYS A 88 14.83 1.60 3.47
N THR A 89 14.93 2.52 2.51
CA THR A 89 13.80 3.36 2.10
C THR A 89 12.66 2.55 1.49
N PHE A 90 12.99 1.45 0.80
CA PHE A 90 11.99 0.48 0.33
C PHE A 90 11.19 -0.10 1.50
N TRP A 91 11.84 -0.72 2.49
CA TRP A 91 11.14 -1.36 3.59
C TRP A 91 10.38 -0.39 4.51
N GLU A 92 10.90 0.82 4.71
CA GLU A 92 10.17 1.89 5.41
C GLU A 92 8.87 2.24 4.68
N SER A 93 8.92 2.34 3.35
CA SER A 93 7.74 2.59 2.52
C SER A 93 6.77 1.42 2.56
N VAL A 94 7.24 0.18 2.49
CA VAL A 94 6.41 -1.04 2.63
C VAL A 94 5.68 -1.03 3.98
N ALA A 95 6.37 -0.71 5.08
CA ALA A 95 5.76 -0.66 6.40
C ALA A 95 4.65 0.40 6.51
N LEU A 96 4.86 1.58 5.93
CA LEU A 96 3.83 2.63 5.88
C LEU A 96 2.66 2.22 4.98
N GLY A 97 2.95 1.68 3.81
CA GLY A 97 1.98 1.23 2.83
C GLY A 97 1.07 0.14 3.38
N SER A 98 1.63 -0.82 4.12
CA SER A 98 0.86 -1.86 4.80
C SER A 98 -0.15 -1.30 5.78
N LYS A 99 0.22 -0.26 6.55
CA LYS A 99 -0.72 0.40 7.47
C LYS A 99 -1.85 1.08 6.71
N VAL A 100 -1.52 1.81 5.63
CA VAL A 100 -2.53 2.51 4.81
C VAL A 100 -3.46 1.51 4.13
N ARG A 101 -2.92 0.46 3.52
CA ARG A 101 -3.71 -0.60 2.89
C ARG A 101 -4.59 -1.31 3.91
N GLN A 102 -4.05 -1.69 5.06
CA GLN A 102 -4.83 -2.31 6.14
C GLN A 102 -5.96 -1.40 6.60
N LYS A 103 -5.68 -0.10 6.78
CA LYS A 103 -6.73 0.87 7.10
C LYS A 103 -7.82 0.89 6.03
N HIS A 104 -7.49 0.99 4.74
CA HIS A 104 -8.52 0.97 3.68
C HIS A 104 -9.28 -0.36 3.58
N LEU A 105 -8.63 -1.49 3.88
CA LEU A 105 -9.32 -2.79 3.97
C LEU A 105 -10.27 -2.85 5.17
N VAL A 106 -9.91 -2.14 6.25
CA VAL A 106 -10.68 -1.98 7.49
C VAL A 106 -11.45 -0.65 7.49
N ASP A 107 -11.64 0.04 6.36
CA ASP A 107 -12.48 1.26 6.27
C ASP A 107 -13.88 0.92 5.73
N ASN A 108 -14.35 -0.30 6.05
CA ASN A 108 -15.76 -0.67 6.02
C ASN A 108 -16.19 -1.44 7.29
N PRO A 109 -15.79 -0.95 8.47
CA PRO A 109 -16.66 -0.71 9.59
C PRO A 109 -16.67 0.79 9.87
N ILE A 110 -17.84 1.30 10.21
CA ILE A 110 -17.99 2.57 10.90
C ILE A 110 -17.01 2.51 12.08
N ASP A 111 -16.02 3.41 12.14
CA ASP A 111 -15.16 3.57 13.30
C ASP A 111 -16.08 3.68 14.53
N GLU A 112 -16.13 2.65 15.38
CA GLU A 112 -17.04 2.57 16.54
C GLU A 112 -16.77 3.69 17.56
N ASN A 113 -15.70 4.47 17.36
CA ASN A 113 -15.34 5.63 18.17
C ASN A 113 -15.82 6.98 17.61
N TYR A 114 -16.58 7.04 16.52
CA TYR A 114 -17.37 8.23 16.21
C TYR A 114 -18.67 8.23 17.02
N PHE A 115 -18.59 8.65 18.29
CA PHE A 115 -19.74 9.21 18.99
C PHE A 115 -20.05 10.59 18.38
N THR A 116 -20.58 10.61 17.16
CA THR A 116 -21.40 11.76 16.75
C THR A 116 -22.76 11.59 17.39
N GLU A 117 -22.93 12.14 18.59
CA GLU A 117 -24.28 12.35 19.12
C GLU A 117 -24.95 13.42 18.26
N PHE A 118 -25.92 12.99 17.45
CA PHE A 118 -26.87 13.89 16.84
C PHE A 118 -27.82 14.36 17.95
N THR A 119 -27.48 15.45 18.62
CA THR A 119 -28.30 16.05 19.70
C THR A 119 -29.49 16.85 19.19
N VAL A 120 -29.79 16.79 17.89
CA VAL A 120 -30.86 17.57 17.27
C VAL A 120 -32.08 16.69 17.06
N ASP A 121 -33.15 16.98 17.78
CA ASP A 121 -34.45 16.33 17.60
C ASP A 121 -35.04 16.73 16.23
N GLY A 122 -35.05 15.78 15.30
CA GLY A 122 -35.46 16.01 13.93
C GLY A 122 -35.71 14.70 13.19
N ALA A 123 -36.66 14.69 12.27
CA ALA A 123 -36.96 13.50 11.49
C ALA A 123 -35.76 13.15 10.58
N TYR A 124 -35.13 12.00 10.83
CA TYR A 124 -33.98 11.46 10.08
C TYR A 124 -34.39 10.98 8.67
N ILE A 125 -35.01 11.84 7.87
CA ILE A 125 -35.52 11.51 6.53
C ILE A 125 -34.62 12.19 5.50
N VAL A 126 -33.86 11.39 4.76
CA VAL A 126 -33.08 11.86 3.60
C VAL A 126 -33.98 11.76 2.37
N VAL A 127 -34.39 12.91 1.83
CA VAL A 127 -35.12 12.98 0.56
C VAL A 127 -34.16 13.38 -0.55
N LYS A 128 -34.16 12.60 -1.64
CA LYS A 128 -33.43 12.95 -2.86
C LYS A 128 -34.08 14.19 -3.46
N GLN A 129 -33.33 15.29 -3.51
CA GLN A 129 -33.79 16.52 -4.14
C GLN A 129 -33.75 16.36 -5.66
N SER A 130 -34.91 16.36 -6.29
CA SER A 130 -35.06 16.36 -7.75
C SER A 130 -35.24 17.80 -8.21
N PHE A 131 -34.37 18.27 -9.11
CA PHE A 131 -34.53 19.54 -9.83
C PHE A 131 -35.34 19.34 -11.10
#